data_AF-A0A9E6W6J9-F1
#
_entry.id   AF-A0A9E6W6J9-F1
#
_cell.length_a   1.000
_cell.length_b   1.000
_cell.length_c   1.000
_cell.angle_alpha   90.00
_cell.angle_beta   90.00
_cell.angle_gamma   90.00
#
_symmetry.space_group_name_H-M   'P 1'
#
loop_
_entity.id
_entity.type
_entity.pdbx_description
1 polymer ?
#
loop_
_entity_poly.entity_id
_entity_poly.type
_entity_poly.pdbx_seq_one_letter_code
_entity_poly.pdbx_strand_id
1 'polypeptide(L)'
;MHFFSALQFVYFYQSTENSLTMNLKIISKRLLFVFIGTVLTLIVNHSGAQRPKVGLVLSGGGAKGISHVGILQAIDSAGLKVDYITGTSMGSIVGGLYAIGYSGKDIEKISDGLDWNAILSNKPNYRDISIDEKDEYGKYSVEVGFKGLKPQIATGLIESEELWLKLNELFLPVYNIKDFSKFNIPFKCIATDLSNGNAVVLDKGEIVTALRSSMAIPSVFTAVDYDSTKLVDGGIIRNFPVTDVKEMGADIVIGVNLFLGLPDVSKLNNVLDVFYQITQYRDAEDLVKEKEL
;
A
#
# COMPACT_ATOMS: atom_id res chain seq x y z
N MET A 1 32.60 30.19 -37.71
CA MET A 1 31.42 29.76 -38.50
C MET A 1 30.43 30.92 -38.47
N HIS A 2 30.52 31.74 -39.51
CA HIS A 2 29.78 32.99 -39.82
C HIS A 2 28.29 32.67 -40.16
N PHE A 3 27.25 33.53 -40.14
CA PHE A 3 27.06 34.99 -40.07
C PHE A 3 25.55 35.32 -39.85
N PHE A 4 25.26 36.45 -39.19
CA PHE A 4 24.26 37.51 -39.48
C PHE A 4 22.83 37.25 -40.05
N SER A 5 21.85 37.75 -39.30
CA SER A 5 20.82 38.78 -39.61
C SER A 5 19.94 38.78 -40.89
N ALA A 6 18.66 39.12 -40.64
CA ALA A 6 17.80 40.09 -41.34
C ALA A 6 16.93 39.66 -42.54
N LEU A 7 15.64 39.99 -42.38
CA LEU A 7 14.64 40.48 -43.35
C LEU A 7 14.48 39.80 -44.73
N GLN A 8 13.27 39.33 -45.00
CA GLN A 8 12.66 39.58 -46.32
C GLN A 8 11.15 39.82 -46.20
N PHE A 9 10.79 41.09 -46.44
CA PHE A 9 9.45 41.54 -46.77
C PHE A 9 8.95 40.80 -48.01
N VAL A 10 7.75 40.23 -47.95
CA VAL A 10 7.02 39.82 -49.15
C VAL A 10 5.88 40.82 -49.36
N TYR A 11 6.09 41.73 -50.30
CA TYR A 11 5.02 42.53 -50.91
C TYR A 11 4.24 41.63 -51.87
N PHE A 12 2.92 41.51 -51.68
CA PHE A 12 2.03 41.01 -52.72
C PHE A 12 1.30 42.17 -53.38
N TYR A 13 1.62 42.35 -54.66
CA TYR A 13 0.95 43.24 -55.58
C TYR A 13 -0.47 42.73 -55.84
N GLN A 14 -1.50 43.50 -55.49
CA GLN A 14 -2.89 43.12 -55.78
C GLN A 14 -3.32 43.77 -57.10
N SER A 15 -3.22 43.00 -58.17
CA SER A 15 -3.94 43.24 -59.42
C SER A 15 -5.44 43.25 -59.15
N THR A 16 -6.16 44.18 -59.76
CA THR A 16 -7.62 44.35 -59.69
C THR A 16 -8.35 43.04 -60.02
N GLU A 17 -8.81 42.32 -59.00
CA GLU A 17 -9.70 41.17 -59.14
C GLU A 17 -11.16 41.62 -58.97
N ASN A 18 -12.02 41.18 -59.89
CA ASN A 18 -13.46 41.45 -59.90
C ASN A 18 -14.16 41.05 -58.58
N SER A 19 -15.18 41.81 -58.18
CA SER A 19 -15.93 41.63 -56.92
C SER A 19 -16.54 40.24 -56.71
N LEU A 20 -16.77 39.47 -57.79
CA LEU A 20 -17.25 38.09 -57.74
C LEU A 20 -16.19 37.08 -57.26
N THR A 21 -14.91 37.24 -57.64
CA THR A 21 -13.85 36.30 -57.21
C THR A 21 -13.44 36.53 -55.75
N MET A 22 -13.56 37.77 -55.27
CA MET A 22 -13.31 38.13 -53.87
C MET A 22 -14.34 37.48 -52.93
N ASN A 23 -15.62 37.51 -53.29
CA ASN A 23 -16.69 36.89 -52.50
C ASN A 23 -16.56 35.36 -52.42
N LEU A 24 -16.22 34.67 -53.53
CA LEU A 24 -15.98 33.22 -53.50
C LEU A 24 -14.77 32.83 -52.63
N LYS A 25 -13.67 33.61 -52.64
CA LYS A 25 -12.51 33.37 -51.77
C LYS A 25 -12.80 33.61 -50.28
N ILE A 26 -13.68 34.58 -49.96
CA ILE A 26 -14.09 34.84 -48.58
C ILE A 26 -15.01 33.73 -48.07
N ILE A 27 -15.95 33.27 -48.90
CA ILE A 27 -16.85 32.16 -48.59
C ILE A 27 -16.04 30.86 -48.42
N SER A 28 -15.07 30.57 -49.30
CA SER A 28 -14.22 29.38 -49.18
C SER A 28 -13.30 29.41 -47.95
N LYS A 29 -12.75 30.58 -47.58
CA LYS A 29 -11.99 30.73 -46.32
C LYS A 29 -12.87 30.56 -45.09
N ARG A 30 -14.11 31.07 -45.08
CA ARG A 30 -15.05 30.87 -43.96
C ARG A 30 -15.48 29.42 -43.83
N LEU A 31 -15.75 28.73 -44.93
CA LEU A 31 -16.02 27.29 -44.95
C LEU A 31 -14.83 26.47 -44.46
N LEU A 32 -13.60 26.85 -44.84
CA LEU A 32 -12.37 26.22 -44.35
C LEU A 32 -12.17 26.43 -42.83
N PHE A 33 -12.44 27.63 -42.31
CA PHE A 33 -12.38 27.91 -40.87
C PHE A 33 -13.45 27.16 -40.08
N VAL A 34 -14.68 27.05 -40.59
CA VAL A 34 -15.74 26.24 -39.98
C VAL A 34 -15.37 24.76 -40.02
N PHE A 35 -14.81 24.27 -41.12
CA PHE A 35 -14.38 22.88 -41.24
C PHE A 35 -13.22 22.55 -40.29
N ILE A 36 -12.20 23.41 -40.20
CA ILE A 36 -11.10 23.27 -39.23
C ILE A 36 -11.62 23.34 -37.79
N GLY A 37 -12.54 24.27 -37.49
CA GLY A 37 -13.16 24.38 -36.17
C GLY A 37 -13.95 23.14 -35.77
N THR A 38 -14.68 22.55 -36.72
CA THR A 38 -15.48 21.33 -36.52
C THR A 38 -14.59 20.10 -36.36
N VAL A 39 -13.51 19.99 -37.14
CA VAL A 39 -12.51 18.92 -37.00
C VAL A 39 -11.76 19.04 -35.68
N LEU A 40 -11.43 20.26 -35.22
CA LEU A 40 -10.85 20.47 -33.89
C LEU A 40 -11.81 20.07 -32.76
N THR A 41 -13.11 20.35 -32.89
CA THR A 41 -14.11 19.91 -31.87
C THR A 41 -14.28 18.39 -31.86
N LEU A 42 -14.17 17.73 -33.02
CA LEU A 42 -14.22 16.28 -33.13
C LEU A 42 -12.97 15.60 -32.57
N ILE A 43 -11.79 16.21 -32.73
CA ILE A 43 -10.53 15.71 -32.14
C ILE A 43 -10.56 15.88 -30.60
N VAL A 44 -11.08 16.99 -30.08
CA VAL A 44 -11.24 17.21 -28.64
C VAL A 44 -12.26 16.22 -28.03
N ASN A 45 -13.32 15.88 -28.77
CA ASN A 45 -14.35 14.94 -28.31
C ASN A 45 -13.96 13.44 -28.39
N HIS A 46 -12.80 13.09 -28.95
CA HIS A 46 -12.31 11.70 -28.99
C HIS A 46 -11.47 11.30 -27.76
N SER A 47 -11.50 12.10 -26.69
CA SER A 47 -10.78 11.84 -25.43
C SER A 47 -11.70 11.31 -24.30
N GLY A 48 -12.85 10.72 -24.65
CA GLY A 48 -13.90 10.33 -23.71
C GLY A 48 -13.69 8.99 -22.99
N ALA A 49 -12.66 8.21 -23.35
CA ALA A 49 -12.32 7.02 -22.59
C ALA A 49 -11.57 7.44 -21.32
N GLN A 50 -12.24 7.43 -20.16
CA GLN A 50 -11.54 7.57 -18.89
C GLN A 50 -10.46 6.49 -18.82
N ARG A 51 -9.26 6.87 -18.38
CA ARG A 51 -8.18 5.90 -18.20
C ARG A 51 -8.67 4.78 -17.26
N PRO A 52 -8.28 3.51 -17.49
CA PRO A 52 -8.58 2.45 -16.55
C PRO A 52 -7.99 2.80 -15.19
N LYS A 53 -8.77 2.56 -14.14
CA LYS A 53 -8.34 2.72 -12.76
C LYS A 53 -7.52 1.52 -12.33
N VAL A 54 -6.36 1.77 -11.75
CA VAL A 54 -5.40 0.73 -11.38
C VAL A 54 -5.44 0.52 -9.87
N GLY A 55 -5.80 -0.69 -9.44
CA GLY A 55 -5.68 -1.15 -8.07
C GLY A 55 -4.34 -1.84 -7.83
N LEU A 56 -3.72 -1.59 -6.69
CA LEU A 56 -2.53 -2.29 -6.21
C LEU A 56 -2.90 -3.14 -4.99
N VAL A 57 -2.58 -4.43 -5.04
CA VAL A 57 -2.84 -5.39 -3.96
C VAL A 57 -1.51 -5.93 -3.44
N LEU A 58 -1.25 -5.77 -2.14
CA LEU A 58 -0.02 -6.23 -1.51
C LEU A 58 -0.34 -7.30 -0.45
N SER A 59 0.09 -8.54 -0.70
CA SER A 59 -0.16 -9.63 0.25
C SER A 59 0.62 -9.48 1.55
N GLY A 60 0.23 -10.23 2.58
CA GLY A 60 1.10 -10.53 3.70
C GLY A 60 2.29 -11.42 3.29
N GLY A 61 3.25 -11.57 4.20
CA GLY A 61 4.48 -12.35 3.94
C GLY A 61 5.57 -12.27 5.01
N GLY A 62 5.27 -11.72 6.20
CA GLY A 62 6.23 -11.59 7.31
C GLY A 62 7.55 -10.94 6.89
N ALA A 63 8.67 -11.59 7.24
CA ALA A 63 10.03 -11.13 6.95
C ALA A 63 10.32 -10.87 5.45
N LYS A 64 9.52 -11.44 4.53
CA LYS A 64 9.69 -11.25 3.08
C LYS A 64 9.06 -9.97 2.55
N GLY A 65 8.29 -9.24 3.37
CA GLY A 65 7.50 -8.11 2.90
C GLY A 65 8.31 -6.92 2.36
N ILE A 66 9.63 -6.87 2.59
CA ILE A 66 10.55 -5.95 1.90
C ILE A 66 10.48 -6.12 0.37
N SER A 67 10.11 -7.31 -0.12
CA SER A 67 9.95 -7.58 -1.56
C SER A 67 8.92 -6.67 -2.25
N HIS A 68 7.94 -6.13 -1.49
CA HIS A 68 6.98 -5.16 -2.02
C HIS A 68 7.65 -3.86 -2.47
N VAL A 69 8.74 -3.46 -1.81
CA VAL A 69 9.46 -2.21 -2.07
C VAL A 69 10.00 -2.16 -3.49
N GLY A 70 10.54 -3.28 -3.99
CA GLY A 70 11.05 -3.35 -5.37
C GLY A 70 9.95 -3.15 -6.43
N ILE A 71 8.74 -3.65 -6.17
CA ILE A 71 7.60 -3.42 -7.07
C ILE A 71 7.16 -1.95 -7.03
N LEU A 72 7.12 -1.34 -5.84
CA LEU A 72 6.79 0.09 -5.71
C LEU A 72 7.80 0.97 -6.45
N GLN A 73 9.10 0.68 -6.35
CA GLN A 73 10.13 1.39 -7.10
C GLN A 73 9.95 1.25 -8.62
N ALA A 74 9.51 0.07 -9.09
CA ALA A 74 9.21 -0.15 -10.50
C ALA A 74 7.97 0.65 -10.95
N ILE A 75 6.93 0.70 -10.13
CA ILE A 75 5.72 1.51 -10.35
C ILE A 75 6.08 2.99 -10.44
N ASP A 76 6.88 3.50 -9.49
CA ASP A 76 7.39 4.88 -9.48
C ASP A 76 8.18 5.19 -10.74
N SER A 77 9.12 4.31 -11.11
CA SER A 77 10.00 4.49 -12.27
C SER A 77 9.23 4.46 -13.60
N ALA A 78 8.14 3.70 -13.65
CA ALA A 78 7.25 3.65 -14.82
C ALA A 78 6.27 4.85 -14.88
N GLY A 79 6.19 5.66 -13.83
CA GLY A 79 5.19 6.73 -13.71
C GLY A 79 3.75 6.19 -13.68
N LEU A 80 3.56 4.96 -13.22
CA LEU A 80 2.25 4.33 -13.21
C LEU A 80 1.39 4.90 -12.08
N LYS A 81 0.24 5.48 -12.44
CA LYS A 81 -0.69 6.04 -11.47
C LYS A 81 -1.60 4.96 -10.88
N VAL A 82 -1.34 4.61 -9.62
CA VAL A 82 -2.21 3.75 -8.79
C VAL A 82 -3.38 4.58 -8.25
N ASP A 83 -4.59 4.03 -8.35
CA ASP A 83 -5.85 4.65 -7.90
C ASP A 83 -6.32 4.13 -6.54
N TYR A 84 -6.00 2.89 -6.22
CA TYR A 84 -6.49 2.21 -5.02
C TYR A 84 -5.40 1.28 -4.49
N ILE A 85 -5.27 1.16 -3.17
CA ILE A 85 -4.34 0.23 -2.54
C ILE A 85 -5.08 -0.61 -1.51
N THR A 86 -4.86 -1.92 -1.56
CA THR A 86 -5.24 -2.84 -0.50
C THR A 86 -4.02 -3.62 -0.02
N GLY A 87 -3.97 -3.90 1.29
CA GLY A 87 -2.85 -4.63 1.85
C GLY A 87 -3.18 -5.44 3.09
N THR A 88 -2.46 -6.54 3.27
CA THR A 88 -2.57 -7.41 4.45
C THR A 88 -1.20 -7.55 5.13
N SER A 89 -1.15 -7.54 6.46
CA SER A 89 0.09 -7.74 7.21
C SER A 89 1.19 -6.77 6.77
N MET A 90 2.36 -7.24 6.35
CA MET A 90 3.43 -6.36 5.84
C MET A 90 3.03 -5.59 4.57
N GLY A 91 2.16 -6.16 3.74
CA GLY A 91 1.56 -5.45 2.61
C GLY A 91 0.70 -4.26 3.05
N SER A 92 0.05 -4.33 4.23
CA SER A 92 -0.68 -3.19 4.78
C SER A 92 0.25 -2.06 5.20
N ILE A 93 1.39 -2.36 5.83
CA ILE A 93 2.36 -1.34 6.27
C ILE A 93 3.00 -0.67 5.06
N VAL A 94 3.55 -1.46 4.13
CA VAL A 94 4.20 -0.94 2.93
C VAL A 94 3.20 -0.21 2.04
N GLY A 95 2.01 -0.77 1.83
CA GLY A 95 0.94 -0.16 1.05
C GLY A 95 0.41 1.12 1.70
N GLY A 96 0.29 1.14 3.02
CA GLY A 96 -0.13 2.32 3.79
C GLY A 96 0.88 3.46 3.69
N LEU A 97 2.18 3.17 3.80
CA LEU A 97 3.24 4.18 3.61
C LEU A 97 3.17 4.76 2.19
N TYR A 98 3.06 3.90 1.18
CA TYR A 98 2.92 4.34 -0.20
C TYR A 98 1.65 5.17 -0.43
N ALA A 99 0.54 4.77 0.19
CA ALA A 99 -0.76 5.46 0.10
C ALA A 99 -0.73 6.89 0.67
N ILE A 100 0.10 7.16 1.67
CA ILE A 100 0.25 8.50 2.28
C ILE A 100 1.34 9.34 1.60
N GLY A 101 1.97 8.82 0.55
CA GLY A 101 2.86 9.57 -0.34
C GLY A 101 4.35 9.30 -0.19
N TYR A 102 4.77 8.31 0.60
CA TYR A 102 6.16 7.85 0.55
C TYR A 102 6.45 7.15 -0.79
N SER A 103 7.60 7.44 -1.41
CA SER A 103 8.03 6.71 -2.60
C SER A 103 8.58 5.33 -2.25
N GLY A 104 8.69 4.43 -3.22
CA GLY A 104 9.37 3.14 -3.03
C GLY A 104 10.82 3.30 -2.54
N LYS A 105 11.50 4.39 -2.91
CA LYS A 105 12.84 4.70 -2.40
C LYS A 105 12.85 5.19 -0.96
N ASP A 106 11.82 5.90 -0.53
CA ASP A 106 11.72 6.32 0.88
C ASP A 106 11.44 5.12 1.78
N ILE A 107 10.57 4.21 1.33
CA ILE A 107 10.25 2.98 2.05
C ILE A 107 11.47 2.06 2.15
N GLU A 108 12.29 1.95 1.09
CA GLU A 108 13.57 1.25 1.13
C GLU A 108 14.50 1.81 2.21
N LYS A 109 14.73 3.13 2.22
CA LYS A 109 15.58 3.79 3.22
C LYS A 109 15.07 3.61 4.64
N ILE A 110 13.75 3.69 4.82
CA ILE A 110 13.12 3.40 6.11
C ILE A 110 13.49 1.96 6.51
N SER A 111 13.22 0.97 5.65
CA SER A 111 13.48 -0.45 5.92
C SER A 111 14.93 -0.75 6.27
N ASP A 112 15.89 -0.13 5.57
CA ASP A 112 17.33 -0.31 5.81
C ASP A 112 17.79 0.33 7.12
N GLY A 113 17.09 1.38 7.58
CA GLY A 113 17.38 2.09 8.82
C GLY A 113 16.73 1.51 10.06
N LEU A 114 15.84 0.50 9.94
CA LEU A 114 15.17 -0.12 11.08
C LEU A 114 16.03 -1.20 11.74
N ASP A 115 16.09 -1.18 13.07
CA ASP A 115 16.55 -2.33 13.84
C ASP A 115 15.41 -3.35 13.94
N TRP A 116 15.34 -4.24 12.95
CA TRP A 116 14.34 -5.30 12.90
C TRP A 116 14.41 -6.24 14.12
N ASN A 117 15.57 -6.38 14.76
CA ASN A 117 15.66 -7.18 15.97
C ASN A 117 14.94 -6.50 17.13
N ALA A 118 15.09 -5.17 17.28
CA ALA A 118 14.37 -4.43 18.30
C ALA A 118 12.84 -4.49 18.05
N ILE A 119 12.40 -4.25 16.82
CA ILE A 119 10.98 -4.23 16.43
C ILE A 119 10.29 -5.59 16.64
N LEU A 120 11.02 -6.67 16.35
CA LEU A 120 10.51 -8.05 16.42
C LEU A 120 10.92 -8.75 17.73
N SER A 121 11.40 -8.03 18.73
CA SER A 121 11.70 -8.60 20.05
C SER A 121 10.77 -8.05 21.12
N ASN A 122 10.54 -8.88 22.13
CA ASN A 122 9.81 -8.51 23.34
C ASN A 122 10.69 -7.89 24.42
N LYS A 123 11.96 -7.64 24.09
CA LYS A 123 12.93 -7.22 25.09
C LYS A 123 13.23 -5.74 24.90
N PRO A 124 13.18 -4.93 25.97
CA PRO A 124 13.65 -3.55 25.89
C PRO A 124 15.11 -3.55 25.40
N ASN A 125 15.48 -2.52 24.64
CA ASN A 125 16.86 -2.37 24.19
C ASN A 125 17.78 -2.36 25.42
N TYR A 126 18.89 -3.10 25.39
CA TYR A 126 19.84 -3.17 26.51
C TYR A 126 20.31 -1.78 26.98
N ARG A 127 20.26 -0.78 26.09
CA ARG A 127 20.59 0.62 26.39
C ARG A 127 19.59 1.31 27.31
N ASP A 128 18.33 0.87 27.31
CA ASP A 128 17.22 1.49 28.02
C ASP A 128 16.93 0.83 29.37
N ILE A 129 17.67 -0.23 29.71
CA ILE A 129 17.57 -0.95 30.98
C ILE A 129 18.40 -0.23 32.03
N SER A 130 17.83 -0.04 33.23
CA SER A 130 18.55 0.52 34.37
C SER A 130 19.74 -0.37 34.74
N ILE A 131 20.84 0.22 35.24
CA ILE A 131 22.07 -0.52 35.55
C ILE A 131 21.80 -1.66 36.54
N ASP A 132 20.87 -1.45 37.47
CA ASP A 132 20.49 -2.40 38.51
C ASP A 132 19.68 -3.60 37.97
N GLU A 133 18.99 -3.44 36.84
CA GLU A 133 18.18 -4.49 36.20
C GLU A 133 18.93 -5.26 35.10
N LYS A 134 20.09 -4.76 34.67
CA LYS A 134 20.91 -5.39 33.61
C LYS A 134 21.41 -6.78 33.98
N ASP A 135 21.67 -7.01 35.27
CA ASP A 135 22.13 -8.31 35.76
C ASP A 135 21.04 -9.39 35.71
N GLU A 136 19.76 -8.99 35.66
CA GLU A 136 18.61 -9.90 35.56
C GLU A 136 18.07 -10.03 34.12
N TYR A 137 18.53 -9.17 33.20
CA TYR A 137 18.09 -9.17 31.82
C TYR A 137 18.41 -10.48 31.09
N GLY A 138 17.37 -11.20 30.67
CA GLY A 138 17.48 -12.43 29.91
C GLY A 138 17.94 -13.66 30.71
N LYS A 139 17.98 -13.60 32.06
CA LYS A 139 18.31 -14.75 32.92
C LYS A 139 17.23 -15.85 32.92
N TYR A 140 15.97 -15.48 32.72
CA TYR A 140 14.83 -16.41 32.79
C TYR A 140 14.22 -16.62 31.40
N SER A 141 14.09 -17.88 30.99
CA SER A 141 13.50 -18.24 29.68
C SER A 141 11.97 -18.18 29.66
N VAL A 142 11.34 -18.12 30.84
CA VAL A 142 9.89 -18.00 31.03
C VAL A 142 9.66 -17.01 32.16
N GLU A 143 9.03 -15.89 31.87
CA GLU A 143 8.61 -14.93 32.89
C GLU A 143 7.18 -15.29 33.32
N VAL A 144 6.94 -15.39 34.63
CA VAL A 144 5.59 -15.56 35.18
C VAL A 144 5.18 -14.23 35.78
N GLY A 145 4.36 -13.48 35.05
CA GLY A 145 3.72 -12.26 35.52
C GLY A 145 2.47 -12.55 36.34
N PHE A 146 1.88 -11.50 36.90
CA PHE A 146 0.60 -11.57 37.60
C PHE A 146 -0.33 -10.47 37.08
N LYS A 147 -1.55 -10.83 36.65
CA LYS A 147 -2.63 -9.86 36.36
C LYS A 147 -3.65 -9.92 37.49
N GLY A 148 -3.52 -9.00 38.45
CA GLY A 148 -4.22 -9.11 39.73
C GLY A 148 -3.69 -10.30 40.54
N LEU A 149 -4.59 -11.18 41.01
CA LEU A 149 -4.23 -12.41 41.75
C LEU A 149 -3.98 -13.63 40.83
N LYS A 150 -4.09 -13.47 39.51
CA LYS A 150 -3.97 -14.59 38.57
C LYS A 150 -2.53 -14.67 38.05
N PRO A 151 -1.81 -15.78 38.29
CA PRO A 151 -0.52 -16.00 37.64
C PRO A 151 -0.75 -16.09 36.13
N GLN A 152 0.07 -15.39 35.38
CA GLN A 152 0.03 -15.33 33.93
C GLN A 152 1.44 -15.57 33.41
N ILE A 153 1.62 -16.65 32.65
CA ILE A 153 2.87 -16.92 31.96
C ILE A 153 3.02 -15.86 30.85
N ALA A 154 4.16 -15.17 30.79
CA ALA A 154 4.54 -14.35 29.66
C ALA A 154 4.47 -15.24 28.42
N THR A 155 3.56 -14.93 27.51
CA THR A 155 3.11 -15.83 26.44
C THR A 155 4.18 -16.08 25.38
N GLY A 156 5.34 -15.40 25.46
CA GLY A 156 6.37 -15.38 24.43
C GLY A 156 5.96 -14.59 23.17
N LEU A 157 4.77 -13.99 23.15
CA LEU A 157 4.24 -13.20 22.03
C LEU A 157 4.70 -11.75 22.11
N ILE A 158 5.15 -11.20 20.99
CA ILE A 158 5.63 -9.83 20.88
C ILE A 158 4.50 -8.83 21.13
N GLU A 159 4.59 -8.01 22.18
CA GLU A 159 3.57 -7.00 22.51
C GLU A 159 3.52 -5.87 21.47
N SER A 160 4.61 -5.72 20.68
CA SER A 160 4.72 -4.83 19.52
C SER A 160 4.81 -3.33 19.87
N GLU A 161 5.32 -2.97 21.05
CA GLU A 161 5.44 -1.56 21.46
C GLU A 161 6.38 -0.77 20.55
N GLU A 162 7.57 -1.32 20.25
CA GLU A 162 8.53 -0.71 19.32
C GLU A 162 7.94 -0.53 17.92
N LEU A 163 7.23 -1.55 17.43
CA LEU A 163 6.50 -1.47 16.16
C LEU A 163 5.45 -0.36 16.20
N TRP A 164 4.68 -0.27 17.29
CA TRP A 164 3.66 0.76 17.47
C TRP A 164 4.26 2.16 17.46
N LEU A 165 5.34 2.39 18.19
CA LEU A 165 6.06 3.67 18.23
C LEU A 165 6.58 4.06 16.85
N LYS A 166 7.20 3.11 16.14
CA LYS A 166 7.72 3.37 14.80
C LYS A 166 6.61 3.66 13.79
N LEU A 167 5.50 2.92 13.85
CA LEU A 167 4.34 3.19 13.01
C LEU A 167 3.74 4.57 13.31
N ASN A 168 3.65 4.98 14.58
CA ASN A 168 3.23 6.33 14.92
C ASN A 168 4.13 7.39 14.29
N GLU A 169 5.45 7.25 14.41
CA GLU A 169 6.42 8.16 13.79
C GLU A 169 6.22 8.26 12.27
N LEU A 170 6.14 7.12 11.58
CA LEU A 170 6.05 7.08 10.12
C LEU A 170 4.72 7.62 9.57
N PHE A 171 3.62 7.39 10.30
CA PHE A 171 2.27 7.80 9.92
C PHE A 171 1.82 9.12 10.55
N LEU A 172 2.72 9.84 11.25
CA LEU A 172 2.51 11.21 11.73
C LEU A 172 1.86 12.14 10.68
N PRO A 173 2.22 12.12 9.38
CA PRO A 173 1.61 13.02 8.39
C PRO A 173 0.08 12.90 8.25
N VAL A 174 -0.50 11.75 8.61
CA VAL A 174 -1.94 11.48 8.46
C VAL A 174 -2.63 11.15 9.78
N TYR A 175 -2.01 11.43 10.94
CA TYR A 175 -2.53 11.05 12.27
C TYR A 175 -3.98 11.52 12.54
N ASN A 176 -4.38 12.65 11.93
CA ASN A 176 -5.69 13.28 12.06
C ASN A 176 -6.69 12.86 10.98
N ILE A 177 -6.26 12.14 9.94
CA ILE A 177 -7.12 11.65 8.87
C ILE A 177 -7.67 10.29 9.29
N LYS A 178 -8.96 10.25 9.64
CA LYS A 178 -9.65 9.02 10.09
C LYS A 178 -10.37 8.27 8.97
N ASP A 179 -10.33 8.79 7.75
CA ASP A 179 -10.99 8.20 6.58
C ASP A 179 -9.90 7.94 5.53
N PHE A 180 -9.55 6.68 5.33
CA PHE A 180 -8.38 6.29 4.53
C PHE A 180 -8.63 6.50 3.03
N SER A 181 -9.87 6.75 2.61
CA SER A 181 -10.17 7.20 1.24
C SER A 181 -9.61 8.59 0.93
N LYS A 182 -9.22 9.35 1.95
CA LYS A 182 -8.67 10.72 1.83
C LYS A 182 -7.14 10.78 1.86
N PHE A 183 -6.46 9.65 1.90
CA PHE A 183 -5.01 9.61 1.69
C PHE A 183 -4.66 10.01 0.24
N ASN A 184 -3.37 10.18 -0.05
CA ASN A 184 -2.92 10.52 -1.41
C ASN A 184 -3.40 9.47 -2.42
N ILE A 185 -3.46 8.21 -2.00
CA ILE A 185 -4.12 7.10 -2.70
C ILE A 185 -5.08 6.43 -1.71
N PRO A 186 -6.38 6.29 -2.03
CA PRO A 186 -7.34 5.58 -1.20
C PRO A 186 -6.83 4.19 -0.78
N PHE A 187 -6.92 3.89 0.52
CA PHE A 187 -6.32 2.70 1.12
C PHE A 187 -7.31 1.89 1.95
N LYS A 188 -7.16 0.57 1.93
CA LYS A 188 -7.79 -0.35 2.89
C LYS A 188 -6.80 -1.42 3.34
N CYS A 189 -6.90 -1.89 4.57
CA CYS A 189 -6.19 -3.09 5.00
C CYS A 189 -7.09 -4.14 5.63
N ILE A 190 -6.62 -5.38 5.67
CA ILE A 190 -7.42 -6.51 6.13
C ILE A 190 -6.93 -7.01 7.48
N ALA A 191 -7.85 -7.23 8.40
CA ALA A 191 -7.64 -7.98 9.62
C ALA A 191 -8.65 -9.13 9.73
N THR A 192 -8.48 -9.98 10.72
CA THR A 192 -9.39 -11.10 11.03
C THR A 192 -10.03 -10.89 12.39
N ASP A 193 -11.35 -10.97 12.46
CA ASP A 193 -12.09 -10.94 13.72
C ASP A 193 -12.00 -12.30 14.43
N LEU A 194 -11.41 -12.31 15.63
CA LEU A 194 -11.24 -13.54 16.41
C LEU A 194 -12.55 -14.17 16.89
N SER A 195 -13.64 -13.40 16.99
CA SER A 195 -14.91 -13.90 17.52
C SER A 195 -15.67 -14.80 16.53
N ASN A 196 -15.48 -14.56 15.23
CA ASN A 196 -16.27 -15.19 14.17
C ASN A 196 -15.44 -15.69 12.98
N GLY A 197 -14.14 -15.34 12.91
CA GLY A 197 -13.24 -15.75 11.83
C GLY A 197 -13.53 -15.07 10.49
N ASN A 198 -14.20 -13.92 10.48
CA ASN A 198 -14.46 -13.15 9.26
C ASN A 198 -13.37 -12.12 8.99
N ALA A 199 -13.18 -11.78 7.71
CA ALA A 199 -12.35 -10.66 7.31
C ALA A 199 -12.99 -9.34 7.75
N VAL A 200 -12.18 -8.46 8.33
CA VAL A 200 -12.54 -7.09 8.68
C VAL A 200 -11.76 -6.17 7.78
N VAL A 201 -12.48 -5.36 7.01
CA VAL A 201 -11.90 -4.35 6.12
C VAL A 201 -11.75 -3.06 6.93
N LEU A 202 -10.51 -2.64 7.10
CA LEU A 202 -10.14 -1.44 7.85
C LEU A 202 -9.88 -0.31 6.85
N ASP A 203 -10.85 0.59 6.74
CA ASP A 203 -10.85 1.74 5.82
C ASP A 203 -10.98 3.10 6.54
N LYS A 204 -11.07 3.07 7.86
CA LYS A 204 -11.23 4.24 8.72
C LYS A 204 -10.71 3.98 10.14
N GLY A 205 -10.63 5.04 10.92
CA GLY A 205 -10.18 5.02 12.31
C GLY A 205 -8.75 5.50 12.46
N GLU A 206 -8.05 4.98 13.47
CA GLU A 206 -6.65 5.29 13.70
C GLU A 206 -5.78 4.33 12.88
N ILE A 207 -4.93 4.89 12.00
CA ILE A 207 -4.18 4.14 11.00
C ILE A 207 -3.19 3.16 11.63
N VAL A 208 -2.49 3.54 12.70
CA VAL A 208 -1.52 2.65 13.37
C VAL A 208 -2.22 1.44 13.96
N THR A 209 -3.40 1.63 14.56
CA THR A 209 -4.25 0.58 15.12
C THR A 209 -4.72 -0.36 14.01
N ALA A 210 -5.13 0.19 12.86
CA ALA A 210 -5.53 -0.61 11.71
C ALA A 210 -4.38 -1.46 11.16
N LEU A 211 -3.21 -0.87 10.97
CA LEU A 211 -2.00 -1.55 10.50
C LEU A 211 -1.51 -2.60 11.50
N ARG A 212 -1.50 -2.29 12.80
CA ARG A 212 -1.11 -3.24 13.85
C ARG A 212 -2.10 -4.39 13.94
N SER A 213 -3.39 -4.14 13.73
CA SER A 213 -4.42 -5.20 13.64
C SER A 213 -4.16 -6.11 12.44
N SER A 214 -3.88 -5.52 11.28
CA SER A 214 -3.57 -6.26 10.06
C SER A 214 -2.28 -7.09 10.15
N MET A 215 -1.33 -6.70 11.03
CA MET A 215 -0.03 -7.33 11.27
C MET A 215 0.02 -8.22 12.53
N ALA A 216 -1.09 -8.38 13.27
CA ALA A 216 -1.11 -9.13 14.52
C ALA A 216 -1.11 -10.66 14.29
N ILE A 217 -0.01 -11.19 13.76
CA ILE A 217 0.17 -12.60 13.40
C ILE A 217 0.03 -13.47 14.67
N PRO A 218 -0.94 -14.40 14.73
CA PRO A 218 -1.04 -15.32 15.85
C PRO A 218 0.25 -16.08 16.06
N SER A 219 0.60 -16.39 17.31
CA SER A 219 1.89 -17.00 17.72
C SER A 219 3.12 -16.10 17.65
N VAL A 220 3.03 -14.93 17.00
CA VAL A 220 4.12 -13.94 16.91
C VAL A 220 3.79 -12.68 17.69
N PHE A 221 2.62 -12.09 17.44
CA PHE A 221 2.20 -10.82 18.02
C PHE A 221 0.91 -10.97 18.85
N THR A 222 0.72 -10.08 19.81
CA THR A 222 -0.54 -10.02 20.58
C THR A 222 -1.69 -9.45 19.76
N ALA A 223 -2.88 -10.04 19.89
CA ALA A 223 -4.11 -9.55 19.27
C ALA A 223 -4.48 -8.12 19.72
N VAL A 224 -5.12 -7.36 18.84
CA VAL A 224 -5.46 -5.95 19.04
C VAL A 224 -6.90 -5.82 19.49
N ASP A 225 -7.15 -5.04 20.55
CA ASP A 225 -8.51 -4.69 20.96
C ASP A 225 -9.19 -3.81 19.90
N TYR A 226 -10.41 -4.18 19.50
CA TYR A 226 -11.20 -3.46 18.53
C TYR A 226 -12.69 -3.57 18.88
N ASP A 227 -13.26 -2.47 19.39
CA ASP A 227 -14.64 -2.41 19.89
C ASP A 227 -14.96 -3.55 20.89
N SER A 228 -15.84 -4.48 20.50
CA SER A 228 -16.26 -5.63 21.30
C SER A 228 -15.52 -6.93 20.98
N THR A 229 -14.52 -6.88 20.09
CA THR A 229 -13.75 -8.04 19.65
C THR A 229 -12.25 -7.77 19.71
N LYS A 230 -11.46 -8.76 19.31
CA LYS A 230 -10.03 -8.65 19.06
C LYS A 230 -9.72 -8.99 17.61
N LEU A 231 -8.83 -8.21 17.01
CA LEU A 231 -8.35 -8.42 15.67
C LEU A 231 -6.97 -9.08 15.68
N VAL A 232 -6.77 -9.96 14.71
CA VAL A 232 -5.48 -10.57 14.36
C VAL A 232 -5.21 -10.38 12.87
N ASP A 233 -4.04 -10.82 12.42
CA ASP A 233 -3.59 -10.66 11.04
C ASP A 233 -4.63 -11.13 10.02
N GLY A 234 -4.81 -10.33 8.97
CA GLY A 234 -5.78 -10.60 7.90
C GLY A 234 -5.43 -11.84 7.07
N GLY A 235 -4.16 -12.25 7.06
CA GLY A 235 -3.65 -13.38 6.28
C GLY A 235 -4.31 -14.71 6.65
N ILE A 236 -4.89 -14.82 7.85
CA ILE A 236 -5.63 -16.02 8.27
C ILE A 236 -6.86 -16.27 7.38
N ILE A 237 -7.50 -15.20 6.90
CA ILE A 237 -8.76 -15.28 6.15
C ILE A 237 -8.60 -14.81 4.72
N ARG A 238 -7.94 -13.66 4.50
CA ARG A 238 -7.76 -13.03 3.20
C ARG A 238 -6.39 -12.35 3.16
N ASN A 239 -5.40 -13.11 2.70
CA ASN A 239 -4.03 -12.65 2.57
C ASN A 239 -3.84 -11.79 1.31
N PHE A 240 -4.65 -12.00 0.26
CA PHE A 240 -4.51 -11.31 -1.02
C PHE A 240 -5.79 -10.57 -1.43
N PRO A 241 -6.02 -9.35 -0.91
CA PRO A 241 -7.31 -8.65 -1.00
C PRO A 241 -7.62 -8.02 -2.38
N VAL A 242 -7.77 -8.84 -3.40
CA VAL A 242 -8.17 -8.44 -4.76
C VAL A 242 -9.64 -8.03 -4.79
N THR A 243 -10.50 -8.78 -4.10
CA THR A 243 -11.92 -8.45 -3.95
C THR A 243 -12.10 -7.00 -3.45
N ASP A 244 -11.37 -6.63 -2.40
CA ASP A 244 -11.50 -5.31 -1.77
C ASP A 244 -11.05 -4.17 -2.69
N VAL A 245 -10.00 -4.37 -3.50
CA VAL A 245 -9.53 -3.33 -4.45
C VAL A 245 -10.50 -3.18 -5.63
N LYS A 246 -11.14 -4.27 -6.05
CA LYS A 246 -12.19 -4.23 -7.08
C LYS A 246 -13.43 -3.52 -6.58
N GLU A 247 -13.83 -3.76 -5.34
CA GLU A 247 -14.94 -3.02 -4.70
C GLU A 247 -14.65 -1.52 -4.56
N MET A 248 -13.38 -1.11 -4.49
CA MET A 248 -12.99 0.30 -4.55
C MET A 248 -13.16 0.92 -5.95
N GLY A 249 -13.32 0.09 -7.00
CA GLY A 249 -13.58 0.50 -8.37
C GLY A 249 -12.38 0.36 -9.30
N ALA A 250 -11.44 -0.54 -9.02
CA ALA A 250 -10.32 -0.84 -9.92
C ALA A 250 -10.79 -1.59 -11.17
N ASP A 251 -10.35 -1.14 -12.35
CA ASP A 251 -10.56 -1.84 -13.63
C ASP A 251 -9.43 -2.86 -13.90
N ILE A 252 -8.22 -2.52 -13.46
CA ILE A 252 -7.01 -3.33 -13.60
C ILE A 252 -6.41 -3.52 -12.21
N VAL A 253 -6.05 -4.75 -11.88
CA VAL A 253 -5.39 -5.08 -10.61
C VAL A 253 -3.95 -5.50 -10.86
N ILE A 254 -3.02 -4.84 -10.16
CA ILE A 254 -1.63 -5.27 -10.03
C ILE A 254 -1.50 -5.88 -8.65
N GLY A 255 -1.26 -7.19 -8.60
CA GLY A 255 -1.15 -7.91 -7.35
C GLY A 255 0.27 -8.42 -7.12
N VAL A 256 0.80 -8.14 -5.92
CA VAL A 256 2.09 -8.64 -5.44
C VAL A 256 1.83 -9.66 -4.36
N ASN A 257 2.01 -10.93 -4.70
CA ASN A 257 1.85 -12.03 -3.77
C ASN A 257 3.21 -12.63 -3.39
N LEU A 258 3.46 -12.76 -2.09
CA LEU A 258 4.70 -13.29 -1.52
C LEU A 258 4.60 -14.74 -1.03
N PHE A 259 3.44 -15.39 -1.20
CA PHE A 259 3.26 -16.79 -0.87
C PHE A 259 4.07 -17.68 -1.84
N LEU A 260 5.07 -18.39 -1.31
CA LEU A 260 5.97 -19.27 -2.07
C LEU A 260 5.76 -20.76 -1.75
N GLY A 261 4.68 -21.08 -1.03
CA GLY A 261 4.45 -22.41 -0.46
C GLY A 261 4.81 -22.49 1.02
N LEU A 262 4.43 -23.61 1.62
CA LEU A 262 4.58 -23.85 3.05
C LEU A 262 6.06 -24.11 3.42
N PRO A 263 6.48 -23.72 4.64
CA PRO A 263 7.78 -24.10 5.16
C PRO A 263 7.98 -25.63 5.16
N ASP A 264 9.23 -26.05 4.96
CA ASP A 264 9.62 -27.46 5.12
C ASP A 264 9.36 -27.89 6.57
N VAL A 265 8.77 -29.07 6.74
CA VAL A 265 8.45 -29.66 8.06
C VAL A 265 9.71 -29.77 8.94
N SER A 266 10.89 -29.97 8.34
CA SER A 266 12.18 -29.98 9.06
C SER A 266 12.54 -28.65 9.71
N LYS A 267 11.89 -27.54 9.34
CA LYS A 267 12.08 -26.21 9.94
C LYS A 267 11.10 -25.92 11.09
N LEU A 268 10.21 -26.84 11.42
CA LEU A 268 9.26 -26.70 12.53
C LEU A 268 9.90 -27.21 13.82
N ASN A 269 10.44 -26.28 14.60
CA ASN A 269 11.23 -26.59 15.79
C ASN A 269 10.41 -26.54 17.08
N ASN A 270 9.30 -25.78 17.08
CA ASN A 270 8.50 -25.58 18.28
C ASN A 270 6.99 -25.45 17.97
N VAL A 271 6.17 -25.42 19.02
CA VAL A 271 4.71 -25.34 18.93
C VAL A 271 4.22 -24.05 18.26
N LEU A 272 4.93 -22.93 18.44
CA LEU A 272 4.60 -21.67 17.78
C LEU A 272 4.85 -21.77 16.27
N ASP A 273 5.93 -22.42 15.83
CA ASP A 273 6.19 -22.65 14.40
C ASP A 273 5.06 -23.46 13.74
N VAL A 274 4.54 -24.47 14.45
CA VAL A 274 3.41 -25.29 14.00
C VAL A 274 2.13 -24.45 13.89
N PHE A 275 1.83 -23.63 14.89
CA PHE A 275 0.67 -22.72 14.83
C PHE A 275 0.81 -21.71 13.69
N TYR A 276 1.99 -21.13 13.50
CA TYR A 276 2.28 -20.25 12.38
C TYR A 276 2.06 -20.95 11.04
N GLN A 277 2.57 -22.18 10.86
CA GLN A 277 2.34 -22.94 9.62
C GLN A 277 0.86 -23.23 9.36
N ILE A 278 0.06 -23.50 10.40
CA ILE A 278 -1.39 -23.69 10.26
C ILE A 278 -2.05 -22.42 9.72
N THR A 279 -1.61 -21.22 10.12
CA THR A 279 -2.19 -19.98 9.59
C THR A 279 -1.90 -19.80 8.09
N GLN A 280 -0.79 -20.36 7.59
CA GLN A 280 -0.40 -20.26 6.18
C GLN A 280 -1.15 -21.23 5.25
N TYR A 281 -1.91 -22.20 5.77
CA TYR A 281 -2.64 -23.16 4.91
C TYR A 281 -3.71 -22.49 4.06
N ARG A 282 -4.33 -21.44 4.58
CA ARG A 282 -5.38 -20.70 3.86
C ARG A 282 -4.84 -19.80 2.77
N ASP A 283 -3.59 -19.35 2.86
CA ASP A 283 -2.97 -18.49 1.84
C ASP A 283 -3.01 -19.10 0.43
N ALA A 284 -2.78 -20.42 0.32
CA ALA A 284 -2.80 -21.11 -0.96
C ALA A 284 -4.22 -21.14 -1.57
N GLU A 285 -5.23 -21.36 -0.74
CA GLU A 285 -6.63 -21.41 -1.16
C GLU A 285 -7.15 -20.01 -1.51
N ASP A 286 -6.80 -19.02 -0.68
CA ASP A 286 -7.15 -17.60 -0.86
C ASP A 286 -6.59 -17.06 -2.17
N LEU A 287 -5.30 -17.31 -2.45
CA LEU A 287 -4.66 -16.88 -3.69
C LEU A 287 -5.38 -17.41 -4.94
N VAL A 288 -5.81 -18.68 -4.92
CA VAL A 288 -6.51 -19.27 -6.07
C VAL A 288 -7.84 -18.55 -6.30
N LYS A 289 -8.62 -18.34 -5.24
CA LYS A 289 -9.92 -17.66 -5.30
C LYS A 289 -9.80 -16.21 -5.76
N GLU A 290 -8.87 -15.46 -5.19
CA GLU A 290 -8.71 -14.02 -5.44
C GLU A 290 -8.09 -13.75 -6.83
N LYS A 291 -7.31 -14.70 -7.38
CA LYS A 291 -6.74 -14.58 -8.73
C LYS A 291 -7.77 -14.79 -9.86
N GLU A 292 -8.88 -15.47 -9.58
CA GLU A 292 -9.96 -15.67 -10.55
C GLU A 292 -10.77 -14.39 -10.84
N LEU A 293 -10.63 -13.38 -9.97
CA LEU A 293 -11.26 -12.08 -10.12
C LEU A 293 -10.48 -11.22 -11.10
#